data_AF-A0A0M8QUY8-F1
#
_entry.id   AF-A0A0M8QUY8-F1
#
_cell.length_a   1.000
_cell.length_b   1.000
_cell.length_c   1.000
_cell.angle_alpha   90.00
_cell.angle_beta   90.00
_cell.angle_gamma   90.00
#
_symmetry.space_group_name_H-M   'P 1'
#
loop_
_entity.id
_entity.type
_entity.pdbx_description
1 polymer ?
#
loop_
_entity_poly.entity_id
_entity_poly.type
_entity_poly.pdbx_seq_one_letter_code
_entity_poly.pdbx_strand_id
1 'polypeptide(L)'
;MSSPHPRRTPPLDTLRELVPGAELIKVRANPNNWDQAMLLAAYTWPQHQGDRLVPLEHGAYPDDSHHTALTIGEFLSRYRQLPVVRVLQASAAAYTFLVELARPSWELSGGDSQ
;
A
#
# COMPACT_ATOMS: atom_id res chain seq x y z
N MET A 1 27.28 -13.96 -0.37
CA MET A 1 26.67 -12.80 0.31
C MET A 1 25.21 -12.77 -0.07
N SER A 2 24.34 -13.35 0.77
CA SER A 2 22.92 -13.43 0.48
C SER A 2 22.27 -12.12 0.88
N SER A 3 21.95 -11.28 -0.10
CA SER A 3 21.15 -10.07 0.12
C SER A 3 19.88 -10.46 0.90
N PRO A 4 19.48 -9.73 1.94
CA PRO A 4 18.23 -10.01 2.62
C PRO A 4 17.12 -9.81 1.60
N HIS A 5 16.56 -10.90 1.08
CA HIS A 5 15.37 -10.85 0.25
C HIS A 5 14.33 -10.06 1.05
N PRO A 6 13.74 -8.98 0.48
CA PRO A 6 12.66 -8.30 1.16
C PRO A 6 11.61 -9.37 1.46
N ARG A 7 11.23 -9.52 2.72
CA ARG A 7 10.26 -10.54 3.16
C ARG A 7 9.01 -10.39 2.28
N ARG A 8 8.91 -11.19 1.21
CA ARG A 8 7.74 -11.26 0.36
C ARG A 8 6.63 -11.67 1.30
N THR A 9 5.79 -10.73 1.65
CA THR A 9 4.60 -10.99 2.43
C THR A 9 3.57 -11.32 1.36
N PRO A 10 3.20 -12.61 1.17
CA PRO A 10 2.31 -13.01 0.08
C PRO A 10 1.06 -12.14 -0.08
N PRO A 11 0.40 -11.65 0.99
CA PRO A 11 -0.80 -10.82 0.80
C PRO A 11 -0.52 -9.43 0.22
N LEU A 12 0.72 -8.94 0.24
CA LEU A 12 1.08 -7.69 -0.45
C LEU A 12 1.32 -7.89 -1.95
N ASP A 13 1.61 -9.11 -2.41
CA ASP A 13 1.87 -9.38 -3.83
C ASP A 13 0.62 -9.09 -4.68
N THR A 14 -0.56 -9.50 -4.21
CA THR A 14 -1.82 -9.21 -4.90
C THR A 14 -2.11 -7.70 -4.99
N LEU A 15 -1.76 -6.92 -3.96
CA LEU A 15 -1.90 -5.46 -4.02
C LEU A 15 -0.88 -4.81 -4.99
N ARG A 16 0.33 -5.37 -5.11
CA ARG A 16 1.34 -4.93 -6.08
C ARG A 16 0.92 -5.24 -7.51
N GLU A 17 0.23 -6.37 -7.73
CA GLU A 17 -0.33 -6.74 -9.03
C GLU A 17 -1.46 -5.79 -9.45
N LEU A 18 -2.30 -5.34 -8.52
CA LEU A 18 -3.33 -4.33 -8.80
C LEU A 18 -2.75 -2.96 -9.20
N VAL A 19 -1.59 -2.61 -8.63
CA VAL A 19 -1.00 -1.28 -8.78
C VAL A 19 0.49 -1.41 -9.11
N PRO A 20 0.85 -1.90 -10.31
CA PRO A 20 2.24 -2.15 -10.66
C PRO A 20 3.11 -0.90 -10.55
N GLY A 21 4.27 -1.03 -9.90
CA GLY A 21 5.19 0.08 -9.67
C GLY A 21 4.88 0.93 -8.44
N ALA A 22 3.75 0.72 -7.77
CA ALA A 22 3.46 1.40 -6.52
C ALA A 22 4.24 0.81 -5.34
N GLU A 23 4.77 1.71 -4.52
CA GLU A 23 5.46 1.38 -3.27
C GLU A 23 4.59 1.73 -2.06
N LEU A 24 3.62 2.63 -2.24
CA LEU A 24 2.53 2.88 -1.30
C LEU A 24 1.21 3.02 -2.03
N ILE A 25 0.13 2.59 -1.37
CA ILE A 25 -1.24 2.86 -1.81
C ILE A 25 -2.06 3.49 -0.70
N LYS A 26 -2.90 4.44 -1.07
CA LYS A 26 -3.89 5.05 -0.20
C LYS A 26 -5.25 4.49 -0.55
N VAL A 27 -5.92 3.89 0.41
CA VAL A 27 -7.19 3.21 0.21
C VAL A 27 -8.25 3.72 1.18
N ARG A 28 -9.50 3.72 0.74
CA ARG A 28 -10.67 3.96 1.59
C ARG A 28 -11.43 2.66 1.73
N ALA A 29 -11.83 2.28 2.93
CA ALA A 29 -12.69 1.12 3.13
C ALA A 29 -13.63 1.34 4.32
N ASN A 30 -14.78 0.66 4.30
CA ASN A 30 -15.69 0.62 5.43
C ASN A 30 -15.48 -0.70 6.18
N PRO A 31 -15.08 -0.68 7.47
CA PRO A 31 -14.90 -1.91 8.23
C PRO A 31 -16.16 -2.78 8.39
N ASN A 32 -17.34 -2.20 8.16
CA ASN A 32 -18.63 -2.89 8.15
C ASN A 32 -19.01 -3.42 6.76
N ASN A 33 -18.30 -2.99 5.70
CA ASN A 33 -18.53 -3.44 4.32
C ASN A 33 -17.23 -3.32 3.50
N TRP A 34 -16.43 -4.38 3.53
CA TRP A 34 -15.11 -4.40 2.89
C TRP A 34 -15.18 -4.41 1.36
N ASP A 35 -16.30 -4.85 0.78
CA ASP A 35 -16.52 -4.95 -0.66
C ASP A 35 -16.67 -3.58 -1.34
N GLN A 36 -16.71 -2.50 -0.55
CA GLN A 36 -16.71 -1.11 -1.01
C GLN A 36 -15.35 -0.43 -0.84
N ALA A 37 -14.26 -1.21 -0.75
CA ALA A 37 -12.93 -0.63 -0.70
C ALA A 37 -12.59 0.08 -2.03
N MET A 38 -11.84 1.18 -1.93
CA MET A 38 -11.48 2.01 -3.06
C MET A 38 -10.01 2.38 -2.99
N LEU A 39 -9.29 2.20 -4.10
CA LEU A 39 -7.97 2.79 -4.29
C LEU A 39 -8.13 4.29 -4.55
N LEU A 40 -7.58 5.14 -3.68
CA LEU A 40 -7.62 6.59 -3.83
C LEU A 40 -6.42 7.15 -4.57
N ALA A 41 -5.25 6.55 -4.34
CA ALA A 41 -4.00 6.97 -4.96
C ALA A 41 -2.91 5.92 -4.78
N ALA A 42 -1.92 5.95 -5.66
CA ALA A 42 -0.70 5.19 -5.57
C ALA A 42 0.53 6.10 -5.63
N TYR A 43 1.60 5.69 -4.99
CA TYR A 43 2.82 6.49 -4.87
C TYR A 43 4.07 5.62 -4.99
N THR A 44 5.16 6.24 -5.43
CA THR A 44 6.52 5.79 -5.11
C THR A 44 7.08 6.60 -3.95
N TRP A 45 8.04 6.01 -3.24
CA TRP A 45 8.83 6.72 -2.25
C TRP A 45 9.66 7.81 -2.93
N PRO A 46 9.89 8.94 -2.26
CA PRO A 46 10.86 9.91 -2.72
C PRO A 46 12.27 9.34 -2.64
N GLN A 47 13.18 9.95 -3.39
CA GLN A 47 14.60 9.60 -3.37
C GLN A 47 15.26 9.88 -2.01
N HIS A 48 14.78 10.88 -1.27
CA HIS A 48 15.33 11.28 0.03
C HIS A 48 14.27 11.28 1.14
N GLN A 49 14.72 11.03 2.36
CA GLN A 49 13.86 11.07 3.54
C GLN A 49 13.35 12.50 3.79
N GLY A 50 12.05 12.63 4.07
CA GLY A 50 11.40 13.91 4.38
C GLY A 50 10.77 14.61 3.18
N ASP A 51 11.09 14.17 1.97
CA ASP A 51 10.46 14.66 0.74
C ASP A 51 9.02 14.14 0.60
N ARG A 52 8.27 14.79 -0.29
CA ARG A 52 6.89 14.40 -0.59
C ARG A 52 6.85 13.12 -1.42
N LEU A 53 5.87 12.26 -1.12
CA LEU A 53 5.56 11.08 -1.94
C LEU A 53 5.31 11.49 -3.41
N VAL A 54 5.85 10.69 -4.33
CA VAL A 54 5.70 10.93 -5.77
C VAL A 54 4.46 10.18 -6.24
N PRO A 55 3.40 10.89 -6.70
CA PRO A 55 2.20 10.23 -7.19
C PRO A 55 2.51 9.45 -8.46
N LEU A 56 2.01 8.21 -8.52
CA LEU A 56 1.83 7.55 -9.81
C LEU A 56 0.61 8.19 -10.46
N GLU A 57 0.79 8.79 -11.64
CA GLU A 57 -0.30 9.32 -12.45
C GLU A 57 -1.42 8.27 -12.55
N HIS A 58 -2.68 8.70 -12.49
CA HIS A 58 -3.91 7.87 -12.49
C HIS A 58 -4.14 7.10 -13.81
N GLY A 59 -3.08 6.81 -14.57
CA GLY A 59 -3.14 6.18 -15.88
C GLY A 59 -3.03 4.66 -15.78
N ALA A 60 -4.14 3.99 -16.04
CA ALA A 60 -4.28 2.54 -16.28
C ALA A 60 -4.37 1.61 -15.05
N TYR A 61 -5.14 1.99 -14.03
CA TYR A 61 -5.77 0.96 -13.20
C TYR A 61 -6.87 0.30 -14.03
N PRO A 62 -6.95 -1.04 -14.10
CA PRO A 62 -8.00 -1.70 -14.86
C PRO A 62 -9.36 -1.20 -14.39
N ASP A 63 -10.27 -0.97 -15.35
CA ASP A 63 -11.65 -0.50 -15.14
C ASP A 63 -12.52 -1.48 -14.32
N ASP A 64 -11.92 -2.56 -13.82
CA ASP A 64 -12.55 -3.51 -12.90
C ASP A 64 -12.50 -2.98 -11.46
N SER A 65 -13.28 -1.91 -11.25
CA SER A 65 -13.47 -1.28 -9.95
C SER A 65 -13.99 -2.28 -8.90
N HIS A 66 -14.74 -3.31 -9.33
CA HIS A 66 -15.28 -4.34 -8.44
C HIS A 66 -14.18 -5.31 -7.98
N HIS A 67 -13.39 -5.87 -8.91
CA HIS A 67 -12.27 -6.75 -8.56
C HIS A 67 -11.24 -6.04 -7.68
N THR A 68 -10.97 -4.76 -7.98
CA THR A 68 -10.11 -3.90 -7.15
C THR A 68 -10.67 -3.77 -5.73
N ALA A 69 -11.96 -3.47 -5.60
CA ALA A 69 -12.61 -3.34 -4.30
C ALA A 69 -12.57 -4.64 -3.48
N LEU A 70 -12.89 -5.78 -4.09
CA LEU A 70 -12.84 -7.08 -3.41
C LEU A 70 -11.42 -7.43 -2.94
N THR A 71 -10.43 -7.24 -3.80
CA THR A 71 -9.04 -7.57 -3.48
C THR A 71 -8.50 -6.70 -2.32
N ILE A 72 -8.75 -5.38 -2.35
CA ILE A 72 -8.36 -4.48 -1.27
C ILE A 72 -9.14 -4.78 0.01
N GLY A 73 -10.45 -5.03 -0.12
CA GLY A 73 -11.34 -5.35 0.98
C GLY A 73 -10.93 -6.63 1.71
N GLU A 74 -10.66 -7.70 0.95
CA GLU A 74 -10.19 -8.97 1.48
C GLU A 74 -8.85 -8.80 2.21
N PHE A 75 -7.90 -8.08 1.61
CA PHE A 75 -6.63 -7.77 2.24
C PHE A 75 -6.83 -7.07 3.60
N LEU A 76 -7.60 -5.98 3.63
CA LEU A 76 -7.81 -5.20 4.86
C LEU A 76 -8.59 -5.98 5.93
N SER A 77 -9.55 -6.82 5.52
CA SER A 77 -10.32 -7.62 6.47
C SER A 77 -9.43 -8.58 7.27
N ARG A 78 -8.39 -9.15 6.64
CA ARG A 78 -7.48 -10.15 7.22
C ARG A 78 -6.19 -9.58 7.79
N TYR A 79 -5.68 -8.50 7.20
CA TYR A 79 -4.30 -8.04 7.40
C TYR A 79 -4.16 -6.59 7.86
N ARG A 80 -5.25 -5.90 8.22
CA ARG A 80 -5.18 -4.50 8.71
C ARG A 80 -4.28 -4.26 9.91
N GLN A 81 -3.97 -5.30 10.68
CA GLN A 81 -3.09 -5.25 11.85
C GLN A 81 -1.59 -5.36 11.49
N LEU A 82 -1.25 -5.61 10.21
CA LEU A 82 0.15 -5.65 9.79
C LEU A 82 0.79 -4.26 9.94
N PRO A 83 2.09 -4.17 10.31
CA PRO A 83 2.77 -2.89 10.53
C PRO A 83 2.89 -2.02 9.27
N VAL A 84 2.74 -2.63 8.09
CA VAL A 84 2.70 -1.95 6.79
C VAL A 84 1.36 -1.28 6.51
N VAL A 85 0.33 -1.51 7.33
CA VAL A 85 -0.99 -0.90 7.20
C VAL A 85 -1.16 0.14 8.29
N ARG A 86 -1.32 1.40 7.90
CA ARG A 86 -1.49 2.53 8.82
C ARG A 86 -2.86 3.18 8.57
N VAL A 87 -3.60 3.44 9.64
CA VAL A 87 -4.83 4.24 9.56
C VAL A 87 -4.44 5.71 9.54
N LEU A 88 -4.76 6.42 8.45
CA LEU A 88 -4.56 7.87 8.34
C LEU A 88 -5.76 8.65 8.89
N GLN A 89 -6.97 8.13 8.67
CA GLN A 89 -8.21 8.75 9.11
C GLN A 89 -9.24 7.66 9.42
N ALA A 90 -9.99 7.84 10.50
CA ALA A 90 -11.10 6.98 10.87
C ALA A 90 -12.37 7.84 11.04
N SER A 91 -13.48 7.36 10.49
CA SER A 91 -14.80 7.94 10.70
C SER A 91 -15.82 6.83 10.87
N ALA A 92 -17.03 7.17 11.34
CA ALA A 92 -18.12 6.21 11.45
C ALA A 92 -18.53 5.59 10.10
N ALA A 93 -18.26 6.27 8.99
CA ALA A 93 -18.66 5.84 7.65
C ALA A 93 -17.55 5.11 6.87
N ALA A 94 -16.28 5.49 7.08
CA ALA A 94 -15.14 4.92 6.36
C ALA A 94 -13.81 5.25 7.04
N TYR A 95 -12.82 4.41 6.75
CA TYR A 95 -11.45 4.53 7.19
C TYR A 95 -10.57 4.73 5.95
N THR A 96 -9.55 5.57 6.09
CA THR A 96 -8.51 5.77 5.09
C THR A 96 -7.24 5.13 5.60
N PHE A 97 -6.69 4.21 4.82
CA PHE A 97 -5.46 3.49 5.13
C PHE A 97 -4.35 3.90 4.15
N LEU A 98 -3.12 3.90 4.64
CA LEU A 98 -1.92 3.86 3.84
C LEU A 98 -1.32 2.45 3.98
N VAL A 99 -1.09 1.79 2.85
CA VAL A 99 -0.47 0.46 2.83
C VAL A 99 0.89 0.57 2.14
N GLU A 100 1.94 0.15 2.84
CA GLU A 100 3.30 0.09 2.33
C GLU A 100 3.51 -1.23 1.58
N LEU A 101 3.69 -1.11 0.27
CA LEU A 101 3.97 -2.23 -0.61
C LEU A 101 5.47 -2.47 -0.75
N ALA A 102 6.31 -1.47 -0.55
CA ALA A 102 7.76 -1.62 -0.50
C ALA A 102 8.36 -0.68 0.55
N ARG A 103 9.56 -1.01 1.05
CA ARG A 103 10.31 -0.11 1.93
C ARG A 103 11.06 0.91 1.06
N PRO A 104 11.22 2.17 1.50
CA PRO A 104 12.02 3.15 0.78
C PRO A 104 13.48 2.70 0.69
N SER A 105 14.12 3.01 -0.44
CA SER A 105 15.51 2.64 -0.69
C SER A 105 16.50 3.30 0.27
N TRP A 106 16.25 4.54 0.69
CA TRP A 106 17.11 5.28 1.61
C TRP A 106 17.11 4.72 3.05
N GLU A 107 16.10 3.94 3.47
CA GLU A 107 16.17 3.21 4.75
C GLU A 107 17.15 2.04 4.69
N LEU A 108 17.35 1.45 3.51
CA LEU A 108 18.30 0.35 3.30
C LEU A 108 19.75 0.86 3.24
N SER A 109 19.94 2.10 2.77
CA SER A 109 21.26 2.75 2.72
C SER A 109 21.78 3.21 4.08
N GLY A 110 20.94 3.25 5.11
CA GLY A 110 21.31 3.66 6.48
C GLY A 110 21.91 2.56 7.35
N GLY A 111 22.02 1.32 6.85
CA GLY A 111 22.53 0.17 7.59
C GLY A 111 23.90 -0.30 7.08
N ASP A 112 24.96 0.42 7.46
CA ASP A 112 26.30 -0.09 7.84
C ASP A 112 27.28 1.11 7.90
N SER A 113 27.29 1.78 9.04
CA SER A 113 28.39 2.64 9.47
C SER A 113 28.41 2.62 11.00
N GLN A 114 28.78 1.47 11.57
CA GLN A 114 29.42 1.42 12.88
C GLN A 114 30.16 0.12 13.14
#